data_AF-E9I6N0-F1
#
_entry.id   AF-E9I6N0-F1
#
_cell.length_a   1.000
_cell.length_b   1.000
_cell.length_c   1.000
_cell.angle_alpha   90.00
_cell.angle_beta   90.00
_cell.angle_gamma   90.00
#
_symmetry.space_group_name_H-M   'P 1'
#
loop_
_entity.id
_entity.type
_entity.pdbx_description
1 polymer ?
#
loop_
_entity_poly.entity_id
_entity_poly.type
_entity_poly.pdbx_seq_one_letter_code
_entity_poly.pdbx_strand_id
1 'polypeptide(L)'
;MNEDNSESQDTRAGFIDHPLVGQYIQDIKSNSWFAKTPVGNHNYPIDIRAPGKAPTAVQIDSMIKLLARLPDIIASSNLPEAPTNEWKIKHPDYRLVNARIYFLNLYEDGSFYVCLNAYPEDDWSPAFEISPDFKVIEAAWIV
;
A
#
# COMPACT_ATOMS: atom_id res chain seq x y z
N MET A 1 18.03 -42.69 -1.21
CA MET A 1 18.35 -41.26 -1.11
C MET A 1 17.62 -40.60 -2.26
N ASN A 2 16.46 -39.99 -1.99
CA ASN A 2 15.78 -39.16 -2.97
C ASN A 2 16.16 -37.73 -2.62
N GLU A 3 17.00 -37.13 -3.45
CA GLU A 3 17.25 -35.70 -3.40
C GLU A 3 15.98 -35.01 -3.93
N ASP A 4 15.19 -34.52 -2.98
CA ASP A 4 14.05 -33.66 -3.24
C ASP A 4 14.60 -32.29 -3.65
N ASN A 5 14.86 -32.15 -4.94
CA ASN A 5 15.36 -30.93 -5.54
C ASN A 5 14.16 -29.99 -5.70
N SER A 6 13.73 -29.35 -4.61
CA SER A 6 12.74 -28.28 -4.67
C SER A 6 13.40 -27.05 -5.29
N GLU A 7 13.50 -27.03 -6.63
CA GLU A 7 13.76 -25.80 -7.36
C GLU A 7 12.62 -24.84 -7.03
N SER A 8 12.92 -23.84 -6.22
CA SER A 8 12.09 -22.66 -6.07
C SER A 8 11.91 -22.06 -7.46
N GLN A 9 10.78 -22.36 -8.11
CA GLN A 9 10.44 -21.74 -9.39
C GLN A 9 10.45 -20.23 -9.16
N ASP A 10 11.39 -19.54 -9.81
CA ASP A 10 11.46 -18.10 -9.77
C ASP A 10 10.15 -17.57 -10.38
N THR A 11 9.33 -16.95 -9.54
CA THR A 11 7.97 -16.52 -9.90
C THR A 11 7.97 -15.17 -10.62
N ARG A 12 9.17 -14.67 -10.96
CA ARG A 12 9.39 -13.35 -11.51
C ARG A 12 9.54 -13.44 -13.03
N ALA A 13 8.65 -12.77 -13.77
CA ALA A 13 8.64 -12.80 -15.24
C ALA A 13 9.29 -11.60 -15.92
N GLY A 14 9.35 -10.45 -15.24
CA GLY A 14 9.73 -9.20 -15.88
C GLY A 14 10.09 -8.10 -14.89
N PHE A 15 10.85 -7.12 -15.39
CA PHE A 15 11.21 -5.91 -14.65
C PHE A 15 11.03 -4.68 -15.54
N ILE A 16 10.56 -3.59 -14.94
CA ILE A 16 10.44 -2.28 -15.58
C ILE A 16 11.01 -1.25 -14.62
N ASP A 17 11.94 -0.43 -15.11
CA ASP A 17 12.47 0.69 -14.34
C ASP A 17 11.60 1.94 -14.54
N HIS A 18 11.24 2.58 -13.44
CA HIS A 18 10.54 3.86 -13.42
C HIS A 18 11.37 4.92 -12.68
N PRO A 19 11.55 6.13 -13.22
CA PRO A 19 12.41 7.15 -12.61
C PRO A 19 11.97 7.57 -11.20
N LEU A 20 10.67 7.51 -10.89
CA LEU A 20 10.13 7.93 -9.59
C LEU A 20 9.99 6.81 -8.55
N VAL A 21 9.93 5.55 -9.00
CA VAL A 21 9.62 4.40 -8.13
C VAL A 21 10.71 3.33 -8.19
N GLY A 22 11.70 3.49 -9.08
CA GLY A 22 12.72 2.48 -9.32
C GLY A 22 12.15 1.27 -10.03
N GLN A 23 12.66 0.10 -9.68
CA GLN A 23 12.35 -1.14 -10.36
C GLN A 23 11.03 -1.75 -9.87
N TYR A 24 10.08 -1.90 -10.79
CA TYR A 24 8.95 -2.80 -10.64
C TYR A 24 9.33 -4.21 -11.08
N ILE A 25 8.89 -5.21 -10.33
CA ILE A 25 9.06 -6.63 -10.62
C ILE A 25 7.66 -7.24 -10.81
N GLN A 26 7.48 -8.09 -11.81
CA GLN A 26 6.25 -8.83 -12.02
C GLN A 26 6.27 -10.14 -11.22
N ASP A 27 5.27 -10.38 -10.38
CA ASP A 27 4.95 -11.70 -9.83
C ASP A 27 3.89 -12.38 -10.71
N ILE A 28 4.27 -13.49 -11.33
CA ILE A 28 3.40 -14.27 -12.21
C ILE A 28 2.26 -14.93 -11.42
N LYS A 29 2.52 -15.38 -10.18
CA LYS A 29 1.53 -16.13 -9.39
C LYS A 29 0.36 -15.25 -8.98
N SER A 30 0.65 -14.04 -8.53
CA SER A 30 -0.38 -13.05 -8.16
C SER A 30 -0.82 -12.18 -9.34
N ASN A 31 -0.23 -12.37 -10.54
CA ASN A 31 -0.41 -11.51 -11.70
C ASN A 31 -0.36 -10.02 -11.33
N SER A 32 0.69 -9.61 -10.62
CA SER A 32 0.81 -8.27 -10.07
C SER A 32 2.22 -7.74 -10.25
N TRP A 33 2.33 -6.43 -10.43
CA TRP A 33 3.60 -5.72 -10.43
C TRP A 33 3.84 -5.10 -9.06
N PHE A 34 5.06 -5.20 -8.53
CA PHE A 34 5.40 -4.67 -7.22
C PHE A 34 6.72 -3.92 -7.23
N ALA A 35 6.80 -2.86 -6.43
CA ALA A 35 8.02 -2.13 -6.12
C ALA A 35 8.02 -1.80 -4.63
N LYS A 36 9.20 -1.86 -4.00
CA LYS A 36 9.36 -1.46 -2.60
C LYS A 36 10.45 -0.41 -2.49
N THR A 37 10.06 0.84 -2.36
CA THR A 37 10.98 1.97 -2.49
C THR A 37 10.50 3.20 -1.72
N PRO A 38 11.41 4.09 -1.26
CA PRO A 38 11.03 5.43 -0.83
C PRO A 38 10.43 6.22 -2.00
N VAL A 39 9.33 6.94 -1.76
CA VAL A 39 8.67 7.76 -2.78
C VAL A 39 8.32 9.14 -2.22
N GLY A 40 8.56 10.18 -3.03
CA GLY A 40 8.31 11.57 -2.64
C GLY A 40 9.13 11.97 -1.40
N ASN A 41 8.46 12.50 -0.38
CA ASN A 41 9.10 12.92 0.87
C ASN A 41 9.14 11.81 1.94
N HIS A 42 8.66 10.60 1.62
CA HIS A 42 8.70 9.49 2.56
C HIS A 42 10.11 8.88 2.60
N ASN A 43 10.79 9.02 3.75
CA ASN A 43 12.13 8.49 3.98
C ASN A 43 12.18 6.98 4.30
N TYR A 44 11.07 6.27 4.04
CA TYR A 44 10.92 4.83 4.27
C TYR A 44 10.31 4.18 3.02
N PRO A 45 10.61 2.90 2.77
CA PRO A 45 10.07 2.22 1.62
C PRO A 45 8.57 1.93 1.76
N ILE A 46 7.81 2.21 0.71
CA ILE A 46 6.39 1.87 0.55
C ILE A 46 6.29 0.64 -0.35
N ASP A 47 5.48 -0.35 0.02
CA ASP A 47 5.13 -1.48 -0.87
C ASP A 47 4.04 -1.03 -1.85
N ILE A 48 4.42 -0.81 -3.11
CA ILE A 48 3.55 -0.33 -4.18
C ILE A 48 3.23 -1.51 -5.08
N ARG A 49 1.94 -1.77 -5.28
CA ARG A 49 1.46 -2.88 -6.10
C ARG A 49 0.53 -2.39 -7.18
N ALA A 50 0.57 -3.03 -8.33
CA ALA A 50 -0.36 -2.83 -9.44
C ALA A 50 -0.85 -4.21 -9.90
N PRO A 51 -2.02 -4.65 -9.44
CA PRO A 51 -2.63 -5.89 -9.90
C PRO A 51 -2.93 -5.82 -11.41
N GLY A 52 -2.64 -6.92 -12.11
CA GLY A 52 -2.80 -7.04 -13.55
C GLY A 52 -1.61 -6.46 -14.32
N LYS A 53 -1.80 -5.28 -14.89
CA LYS A 53 -0.83 -4.66 -15.80
C LYS A 53 0.25 -3.88 -15.06
N ALA A 54 1.38 -3.69 -15.76
CA ALA A 54 2.41 -2.77 -15.30
C ALA A 54 1.80 -1.36 -15.12
N PRO A 55 2.14 -0.65 -14.04
CA PRO A 55 1.61 0.68 -13.80
C PRO A 55 2.12 1.66 -14.86
N THR A 56 1.20 2.47 -15.38
CA THR A 56 1.50 3.51 -16.37
C THR A 56 2.08 4.77 -15.71
N ALA A 57 2.74 5.61 -16.50
CA ALA A 57 3.23 6.92 -16.01
C ALA A 57 2.10 7.77 -15.40
N VAL A 58 0.89 7.73 -15.98
CA VAL A 58 -0.28 8.46 -15.48
C VAL A 58 -0.75 7.93 -14.12
N GLN A 59 -0.75 6.61 -13.92
CA GLN A 59 -1.08 6.02 -12.62
C GLN A 59 -0.05 6.40 -11.55
N ILE A 60 1.23 6.42 -11.92
CA ILE A 60 2.31 6.81 -11.01
C ILE A 60 2.21 8.30 -10.65
N ASP A 61 1.98 9.18 -11.62
CA ASP A 61 1.76 10.61 -11.36
C ASP A 61 0.55 10.84 -10.46
N SER A 62 -0.52 10.06 -10.65
CA SER A 62 -1.73 10.13 -9.82
C SER A 62 -1.47 9.62 -8.41
N MET A 63 -0.65 8.57 -8.25
CA MET A 63 -0.18 8.10 -6.94
C MET A 63 0.63 9.18 -6.21
N ILE A 64 1.54 9.89 -6.89
CA ILE A 64 2.29 10.99 -6.26
C ILE A 64 1.35 12.09 -5.75
N LYS A 65 0.32 12.44 -6.53
CA LYS A 65 -0.72 13.39 -6.11
C LYS A 65 -1.53 12.86 -4.92
N LEU A 66 -1.85 11.57 -4.91
CA LEU A 66 -2.50 10.93 -3.77
C LEU A 66 -1.65 11.08 -2.50
N LEU A 67 -0.38 10.70 -2.56
CA LEU A 67 0.54 10.75 -1.41
C LEU A 67 0.62 12.17 -0.81
N ALA A 68 0.67 13.20 -1.65
CA ALA A 68 0.68 14.59 -1.21
C ALA A 68 -0.63 15.03 -0.53
N ARG A 69 -1.77 14.46 -0.93
CA ARG A 69 -3.10 14.77 -0.40
C ARG A 69 -3.55 13.84 0.73
N LEU A 70 -2.83 12.74 0.95
CA LEU A 70 -3.23 11.69 1.88
C LEU A 70 -3.49 12.20 3.31
N PRO A 71 -2.68 13.13 3.88
CA PRO A 71 -2.98 13.68 5.20
C PRO A 71 -4.36 14.35 5.29
N ASP A 72 -4.75 15.14 4.28
CA ASP A 72 -6.05 15.81 4.24
C ASP A 72 -7.19 14.82 4.00
N ILE A 73 -6.98 13.85 3.10
CA ILE A 73 -7.94 12.77 2.83
C ILE A 73 -8.24 11.99 4.11
N ILE A 74 -7.19 11.59 4.84
CA ILE A 74 -7.29 10.89 6.12
C ILE A 74 -8.02 11.76 7.16
N ALA A 75 -7.64 13.03 7.30
CA ALA A 75 -8.26 13.93 8.26
C ALA A 75 -9.76 14.17 7.99
N SER A 76 -10.17 14.10 6.72
CA SER A 76 -11.57 14.21 6.29
C SER A 76 -12.32 12.88 6.23
N SER A 77 -11.64 11.75 6.50
CA SER A 77 -12.24 10.43 6.43
C SER A 77 -13.12 10.13 7.65
N ASN A 78 -14.11 9.27 7.46
CA ASN A 78 -14.95 8.74 8.54
C ASN A 78 -14.40 7.40 9.04
N LEU A 79 -13.08 7.27 9.24
CA LEU A 79 -12.50 6.05 9.80
C LEU A 79 -13.14 5.79 11.19
N PRO A 80 -13.73 4.61 11.43
CA PRO A 80 -14.27 4.27 12.74
C PRO A 80 -13.22 4.38 13.85
N GLU A 81 -13.68 4.58 15.08
CA GLU A 81 -12.78 4.47 16.23
C GLU A 81 -12.05 3.12 16.25
N ALA A 82 -10.89 3.11 16.90
CA ALA A 82 -10.05 1.92 17.03
C ALA A 82 -10.86 0.65 17.39
N PRO A 83 -10.47 -0.51 16.82
CA PRO A 83 -11.35 -1.67 16.67
C PRO A 83 -11.75 -2.30 18.00
N THR A 84 -10.94 -2.16 19.06
CA THR A 84 -11.25 -2.68 20.40
C THR A 84 -10.81 -1.71 21.50
N ASN A 85 -11.43 -1.81 22.68
CA ASN A 85 -10.99 -1.07 23.86
C ASN A 85 -9.58 -1.48 24.30
N GLU A 86 -9.23 -2.76 24.15
CA GLU A 86 -7.88 -3.27 24.43
C GLU A 86 -6.84 -2.59 23.53
N TRP A 87 -7.15 -2.44 22.24
CA TRP A 87 -6.28 -1.73 21.30
C TRP A 87 -6.04 -0.29 21.73
N LYS A 88 -7.11 0.43 22.12
CA LYS A 88 -7.02 1.82 22.61
C LYS A 88 -6.16 1.95 23.86
N ILE A 89 -6.22 0.96 24.76
CA ILE A 89 -5.43 0.93 25.99
C ILE A 89 -3.95 0.65 25.69
N LYS A 90 -3.67 -0.25 24.74
CA LYS A 90 -2.30 -0.58 24.33
C LYS A 90 -1.63 0.59 23.61
N HIS A 91 -2.39 1.42 22.90
CA HIS A 91 -1.89 2.51 22.04
C HIS A 91 -2.51 3.88 22.35
N PRO A 92 -2.37 4.41 23.57
CA PRO A 92 -3.03 5.66 23.98
C PRO A 92 -2.54 6.89 23.19
N ASP A 93 -1.31 6.83 22.71
CA ASP A 93 -0.66 7.90 21.95
C ASP A 93 -0.75 7.74 20.44
N TYR A 94 -1.44 6.70 19.95
CA TYR A 94 -1.58 6.52 18.51
C TYR A 94 -2.31 7.71 17.88
N ARG A 95 -1.73 8.22 16.80
CA ARG A 95 -2.32 9.27 15.96
C ARG A 95 -2.20 8.85 14.52
N LEU A 96 -3.33 8.76 13.84
CA LEU A 96 -3.43 8.35 12.44
C LEU A 96 -2.56 9.19 11.49
N VAL A 97 -2.39 10.49 11.78
CA VAL A 97 -1.52 11.41 11.03
C VAL A 97 -0.04 11.00 11.03
N ASN A 98 0.39 10.21 12.02
CA ASN A 98 1.77 9.72 12.13
C ASN A 98 1.91 8.30 11.57
N ALA A 99 0.83 7.67 11.12
CA ALA A 99 0.85 6.32 10.61
C ALA A 99 1.63 6.26 9.29
N ARG A 100 2.52 5.28 9.17
CA ARG A 100 3.29 5.05 7.94
C ARG A 100 2.45 4.27 6.95
N ILE A 101 2.57 4.60 5.68
CA ILE A 101 1.99 3.78 4.61
C ILE A 101 2.72 2.43 4.59
N TYR A 102 1.97 1.36 4.79
CA TYR A 102 2.48 0.00 4.74
C TYR A 102 2.48 -0.52 3.31
N PHE A 103 1.32 -0.45 2.65
CA PHE A 103 1.17 -0.82 1.25
C PHE A 103 0.16 0.06 0.52
N LEU A 104 0.31 0.13 -0.80
CA LEU A 104 -0.53 0.90 -1.70
C LEU A 104 -0.78 0.11 -2.99
N ASN A 105 -2.05 -0.09 -3.35
CA ASN A 105 -2.44 -0.65 -4.64
C ASN A 105 -2.83 0.45 -5.64
N LEU A 106 -2.42 0.28 -6.89
CA LEU A 106 -2.80 1.05 -8.06
C LEU A 106 -3.73 0.20 -8.92
N TYR A 107 -5.03 0.52 -8.95
CA TYR A 107 -5.98 -0.23 -9.77
C TYR A 107 -6.06 0.32 -11.21
N GLU A 108 -6.51 -0.53 -12.14
CA GLU A 108 -6.61 -0.15 -13.57
C GLU A 108 -7.62 0.97 -13.83
N ASP A 109 -8.65 1.09 -12.99
CA ASP A 109 -9.65 2.17 -13.06
C ASP A 109 -9.15 3.51 -12.48
N GLY A 110 -7.92 3.53 -11.95
CA GLY A 110 -7.30 4.69 -11.33
C GLY A 110 -7.66 4.89 -9.85
N SER A 111 -8.41 3.96 -9.26
CA SER A 111 -8.64 3.95 -7.81
C SER A 111 -7.40 3.43 -7.07
N PHE A 112 -7.38 3.67 -5.77
CA PHE A 112 -6.28 3.32 -4.89
C PHE A 112 -6.79 2.58 -3.67
N TYR A 113 -5.98 1.65 -3.19
CA TYR A 113 -6.12 1.13 -1.83
C TYR A 113 -4.87 1.49 -1.05
N VAL A 114 -5.04 2.13 0.10
CA VAL A 114 -3.93 2.53 0.97
C VAL A 114 -4.12 1.90 2.33
N CYS A 115 -3.11 1.17 2.80
CA CYS A 115 -3.09 0.63 4.16
C CYS A 115 -1.95 1.28 4.93
N LEU A 116 -2.23 1.72 6.15
CA LEU A 116 -1.25 2.31 7.03
C LEU A 116 -0.93 1.34 8.18
N ASN A 117 0.29 1.41 8.67
CA ASN A 117 0.66 0.74 9.90
C ASN A 117 0.04 1.48 11.09
N ALA A 118 -0.87 0.83 11.79
CA ALA A 118 -1.31 1.32 13.09
C ALA A 118 -0.18 1.14 14.12
N TYR A 119 0.33 -0.09 14.24
CA TYR A 119 1.52 -0.44 15.00
C TYR A 119 2.10 -1.76 14.46
N PRO A 120 3.43 -1.93 14.33
CA PRO A 120 4.02 -3.16 13.75
C PRO A 120 3.77 -4.45 14.55
N GLU A 121 3.37 -4.33 15.81
CA GLU A 121 3.19 -5.45 16.75
C GLU A 121 1.72 -5.89 16.90
N ASP A 122 0.81 -5.27 16.14
CA ASP A 122 -0.62 -5.56 16.18
C ASP A 122 -1.12 -5.95 14.79
N ASP A 123 -2.16 -6.77 14.78
CA ASP A 123 -2.76 -7.24 13.54
C ASP A 123 -3.62 -6.17 12.85
N TRP A 124 -3.97 -5.08 13.55
CA TRP A 124 -4.91 -4.09 13.03
C TRP A 124 -4.22 -2.95 12.27
N SER A 125 -4.72 -2.66 11.07
CA SER A 125 -4.25 -1.56 10.23
C SER A 125 -5.42 -0.73 9.69
N PRO A 126 -5.40 0.61 9.74
CA PRO A 126 -6.38 1.41 9.04
C PRO A 126 -6.11 1.37 7.54
N ALA A 127 -7.18 1.18 6.79
CA ALA A 127 -7.14 1.09 5.35
C ALA A 127 -8.22 1.97 4.70
N PHE A 128 -7.90 2.44 3.50
CA PHE A 128 -8.69 3.40 2.75
C PHE A 128 -8.80 2.94 1.30
N GLU A 129 -10.03 2.82 0.82
CA GLU A 129 -10.32 2.74 -0.61
C GLU A 129 -10.64 4.15 -1.12
N ILE A 130 -9.94 4.57 -2.17
CA ILE A 130 -9.93 5.96 -2.64
C ILE A 130 -10.20 5.97 -4.15
N SER A 131 -11.19 6.75 -4.56
CA SER A 131 -11.57 6.92 -5.96
C SER A 131 -10.50 7.70 -6.76
N PRO A 132 -10.57 7.66 -8.11
CA PRO A 132 -9.66 8.43 -8.97
C PRO A 132 -9.71 9.96 -8.75
N ASP A 133 -10.83 10.49 -8.24
CA ASP A 133 -10.98 11.90 -7.88
C ASP A 133 -10.56 12.22 -6.43
N PHE A 134 -9.88 11.26 -5.78
CA PHE A 134 -9.30 11.36 -4.44
C PHE A 134 -10.32 11.53 -3.31
N LYS A 135 -11.49 10.88 -3.44
CA LYS A 135 -12.48 10.79 -2.37
C LYS A 135 -12.38 9.41 -1.71
N VAL A 136 -12.54 9.38 -0.39
CA VAL A 136 -12.64 8.13 0.35
C VAL A 136 -13.96 7.46 -0.01
N ILE A 137 -13.88 6.25 -0.57
CA ILE A 137 -15.02 5.37 -0.81
C ILE A 137 -15.31 4.59 0.47
N GLU A 138 -14.27 4.02 1.07
CA GLU A 138 -14.34 3.24 2.30
C GLU A 138 -13.13 3.54 3.20
N ALA A 139 -13.38 3.58 4.50
CA ALA A 139 -12.35 3.63 5.53
C ALA A 139 -12.67 2.59 6.60
N ALA A 140 -11.75 1.66 6.84
CA ALA A 140 -11.97 0.55 7.76
C ALA A 140 -10.69 0.15 8.48
N TRP A 141 -10.85 -0.60 9.56
CA TRP A 141 -9.76 -1.33 10.20
C TRP A 141 -9.71 -2.75 9.63
N ILE A 142 -8.54 -3.19 9.18
CA ILE A 142 -8.30 -4.53 8.62
C ILE A 142 -7.34 -5.33 9.51
N VAL A 143 -7.42 -6.66 9.40
CA VAL A 143 -6.56 -7.68 10.05
C VAL A 143 -5.79 -8.44 8.99
#